data_AF-A0A1B6MP89-F1
#
_entry.id   AF-A0A1B6MP89-F1
#
_cell.length_a   1.000
_cell.length_b   1.000
_cell.length_c   1.000
_cell.angle_alpha   90.00
_cell.angle_beta   90.00
_cell.angle_gamma   90.00
#
_symmetry.space_group_name_H-M   'P 1'
#
loop_
_entity.id
_entity.type
_entity.pdbx_description
1 polymer ?
#
loop_
_entity_poly.entity_id
_entity_poly.type
_entity_poly.pdbx_seq_one_letter_code
_entity_poly.pdbx_strand_id
1 'polypeptide(L)'
;KFRRIKTMRPPALSFGLTESQQFWMVLAEIKPIFRDLTNNTILEKCCFGKTQNPNKSFNAIIWKRLPKTIFVGITTLKVGVYDAVVSFNKGALGKLSVLKALGLETSKCCEARLRQIDRVRVQEAEKKVLDVEKSKRKQKRQGKRKKDDTGKHTDYEA
;
A
#
# COMPACT_ATOMS: atom_id res chain seq x y z
N LYS A 1 -12.59 11.03 -0.09
CA LYS A 1 -12.20 11.61 -1.41
C LYS A 1 -11.18 12.72 -1.13
N PHE A 2 -9.88 12.43 -1.20
CA PHE A 2 -8.86 13.49 -1.15
C PHE A 2 -9.04 14.37 -2.41
N ARG A 3 -9.46 15.62 -2.22
CA ARG A 3 -9.50 16.57 -3.34
C ARG A 3 -8.06 16.78 -3.79
N ARG A 4 -7.80 16.62 -5.10
CA ARG A 4 -6.50 16.94 -5.71
C ARG A 4 -6.15 18.36 -5.29
N ILE A 5 -4.93 18.54 -4.77
CA ILE A 5 -4.26 19.83 -4.65
C ILE A 5 -4.10 20.34 -6.09
N LYS A 6 -5.13 21.00 -6.62
CA LYS A 6 -5.05 21.71 -7.88
C LYS A 6 -4.24 22.97 -7.56
N THR A 7 -3.02 23.02 -8.11
CA THR A 7 -2.27 24.23 -8.45
C THR A 7 -2.47 25.40 -7.47
N MET A 8 -1.52 25.61 -6.57
CA MET A 8 -1.39 26.90 -5.87
C MET A 8 -1.24 28.00 -6.93
N ARG A 9 -2.35 28.65 -7.26
CA ARG A 9 -2.32 29.99 -7.84
C ARG A 9 -2.53 30.91 -6.65
N PRO A 10 -1.53 31.73 -6.26
CA PRO A 10 -1.72 32.64 -5.15
C PRO A 10 -2.92 33.56 -5.47
N PRO A 11 -3.76 33.90 -4.47
CA PRO A 11 -4.79 34.90 -4.67
C PRO A 11 -4.12 36.19 -5.16
N ALA A 12 -4.67 36.81 -6.19
CA ALA A 12 -4.17 38.04 -6.82
C ALA A 12 -4.36 39.29 -5.93
N LEU A 13 -4.09 39.16 -4.62
CA LEU A 13 -4.28 40.15 -3.58
C LEU A 13 -3.07 40.09 -2.62
N SER A 14 -1.89 40.37 -3.14
CA SER A 14 -0.66 40.51 -2.35
C SER A 14 -0.05 41.90 -2.52
N PHE A 15 -0.88 42.93 -2.42
CA PHE A 15 -0.41 44.30 -2.21
C PHE A 15 -0.96 44.76 -0.85
N GLY A 16 -0.12 44.67 0.19
CA GLY A 16 -0.38 45.34 1.49
C GLY A 16 -0.69 44.48 2.73
N LEU A 17 -0.62 43.14 2.69
CA LEU A 17 -0.83 42.31 3.89
C LEU A 17 0.47 42.14 4.68
N THR A 18 0.40 42.30 6.01
CA THR A 18 1.54 42.08 6.91
C THR A 18 1.93 40.60 6.95
N GLU A 19 3.19 40.30 7.28
CA GLU A 19 3.71 38.93 7.35
C GLU A 19 2.89 38.05 8.30
N SER A 20 2.37 38.64 9.38
CA SER A 20 1.45 38.01 10.33
C SER A 20 0.11 37.62 9.69
N GLN A 21 -0.45 38.47 8.81
CA GLN A 21 -1.70 38.19 8.11
C GLN A 21 -1.55 37.08 7.07
N GLN A 22 -0.42 37.03 6.36
CA GLN A 22 -0.11 35.94 5.44
C GLN A 22 0.03 34.60 6.18
N PHE A 23 0.70 34.60 7.33
CA PHE A 23 0.83 33.40 8.18
C PHE A 23 -0.52 32.88 8.66
N TRP A 24 -1.42 33.77 9.11
CA TRP A 24 -2.76 33.39 9.56
C TRP A 24 -3.63 32.79 8.45
N MET A 25 -3.54 33.30 7.22
CA MET A 25 -4.25 32.71 6.08
C MET A 25 -3.78 31.29 5.76
N VAL A 26 -2.46 31.07 5.80
CA VAL A 26 -1.88 29.74 5.59
C VAL A 26 -2.29 28.78 6.72
N LEU A 27 -2.23 29.23 7.96
CA LEU A 27 -2.68 28.43 9.10
C LEU A 27 -4.17 28.10 9.04
N ALA A 28 -5.02 29.04 8.63
CA ALA A 28 -6.45 28.82 8.51
C ALA A 28 -6.78 27.68 7.55
N GLU A 29 -6.02 27.53 6.47
CA GLU A 29 -6.19 26.45 5.49
C GLU A 29 -5.55 25.13 5.95
N ILE A 30 -4.39 25.18 6.61
CA ILE A 30 -3.66 23.97 7.05
C ILE A 30 -4.31 23.33 8.28
N LYS A 31 -4.83 24.14 9.22
CA LYS A 31 -5.39 23.67 10.49
C LYS A 31 -6.51 22.63 10.35
N PRO A 32 -7.52 22.78 9.46
CA PRO A 32 -8.53 21.74 9.27
C PRO A 32 -7.93 20.45 8.70
N ILE A 33 -6.98 20.55 7.77
CA ILE A 33 -6.29 19.38 7.20
C ILE A 33 -5.51 18.64 8.29
N PHE A 34 -4.78 19.37 9.13
CA PHE A 34 -4.04 18.78 10.23
C PHE A 34 -4.99 18.11 11.22
N ARG A 35 -6.10 18.76 11.60
CA ARG A 35 -7.11 18.22 12.51
C ARG A 35 -7.74 16.93 11.97
N ASP A 36 -8.03 16.89 10.68
CA ASP A 36 -8.55 15.70 10.00
C ASP A 36 -7.51 14.56 9.99
N LEU A 37 -6.24 14.88 9.72
CA LEU A 37 -5.15 13.90 9.72
C LEU A 37 -4.80 13.39 11.12
N THR A 38 -5.01 14.20 12.17
CA THR A 38 -4.81 13.81 13.57
C THR A 38 -6.01 13.10 14.19
N ASN A 39 -7.05 12.78 13.41
CA ASN A 39 -8.19 12.04 13.92
C ASN A 39 -7.73 10.64 14.38
N ASN A 40 -7.93 10.32 15.67
CA ASN A 40 -7.50 9.05 16.27
C ASN A 40 -8.02 7.82 15.51
N THR A 41 -9.23 7.87 14.96
CA THR A 41 -9.80 6.77 14.17
C THR A 41 -9.06 6.53 12.84
N ILE A 42 -8.41 7.56 12.29
CA ILE A 42 -7.57 7.47 11.08
C ILE A 42 -6.16 7.06 11.47
N LEU A 43 -5.62 7.62 12.56
CA LEU A 43 -4.29 7.30 13.08
C LEU A 43 -4.17 5.84 13.51
N GLU A 44 -5.16 5.29 14.22
CA GLU A 44 -5.19 3.88 14.61
C GLU A 44 -5.07 2.96 13.39
N LYS A 45 -5.75 3.27 12.28
CA LYS A 45 -5.68 2.50 11.03
C LYS A 45 -4.28 2.58 10.40
N CYS A 46 -3.57 3.68 10.59
CA CYS A 46 -2.19 3.87 10.12
C CYS A 46 -1.16 3.16 11.02
N CYS A 47 -1.39 3.11 12.34
CA CYS A 47 -0.49 2.49 13.33
C CYS A 47 -0.29 0.99 13.12
N PHE A 48 -1.28 0.26 12.62
CA PHE A 48 -1.15 -1.18 12.33
C PHE A 48 -0.26 -1.50 11.12
N GLY A 49 0.33 -0.50 10.45
CA GLY A 49 1.21 -0.73 9.29
C GLY A 49 0.50 -1.38 8.10
N LYS A 50 -0.85 -1.43 8.09
CA LYS A 50 -1.68 -1.96 7.02
C LYS A 50 -1.77 -1.00 5.82
N THR A 51 -0.66 -0.34 5.49
CA THR A 51 -0.52 0.61 4.37
C THR A 51 -0.41 -0.07 3.01
N GLN A 52 -0.70 -1.37 2.91
CA GLN A 52 -0.94 -1.97 1.61
C GLN A 52 -2.22 -1.38 1.04
N ASN A 53 -2.06 -0.38 0.16
CA ASN A 53 -3.13 0.11 -0.69
C ASN A 53 -3.86 -1.11 -1.29
N PRO A 54 -5.12 -1.38 -0.88
CA PRO A 54 -5.84 -2.58 -1.31
C PRO A 54 -5.92 -2.67 -2.84
N ASN A 55 -5.99 -1.52 -3.52
CA ASN A 55 -6.02 -1.46 -4.98
C ASN A 55 -4.69 -1.91 -5.61
N LYS A 56 -3.54 -1.64 -4.97
CA LYS A 56 -2.25 -2.16 -5.45
C LYS A 56 -2.17 -3.67 -5.29
N SER A 57 -2.63 -4.19 -4.16
CA SER A 57 -2.65 -5.64 -3.89
C SER A 57 -3.60 -6.38 -4.85
N PHE A 58 -4.81 -5.84 -5.05
CA PHE A 58 -5.79 -6.39 -5.99
C PHE A 58 -5.27 -6.38 -7.44
N ASN A 59 -4.74 -5.25 -7.90
CA ASN A 59 -4.18 -5.14 -9.25
C ASN A 59 -2.99 -6.09 -9.46
N ALA A 60 -2.16 -6.32 -8.43
CA ALA A 60 -1.09 -7.29 -8.51
C ALA A 60 -1.60 -8.73 -8.75
N ILE A 61 -2.74 -9.11 -8.17
CA ILE A 61 -3.38 -10.40 -8.43
C ILE A 61 -3.91 -10.47 -9.87
N ILE A 62 -4.57 -9.40 -10.35
CA ILE A 62 -5.03 -9.35 -11.75
C ILE A 62 -3.84 -9.55 -12.68
N TRP A 63 -2.77 -8.80 -12.51
CA TRP A 63 -1.61 -8.86 -13.41
C TRP A 63 -0.82 -10.17 -13.29
N LYS A 64 -0.88 -10.85 -12.13
CA LYS A 64 -0.32 -12.20 -11.99
C LYS A 64 -1.05 -13.23 -12.85
N ARG A 65 -2.34 -13.02 -13.13
CA ARG A 65 -3.18 -13.91 -13.95
C ARG A 65 -3.27 -13.49 -15.39
N LEU A 66 -3.30 -12.18 -15.60
CA LEU A 66 -3.50 -11.49 -16.86
C LEU A 66 -2.33 -10.52 -17.03
N PRO A 67 -1.15 -11.00 -17.44
CA PRO A 67 0.01 -10.16 -17.67
C PRO A 67 -0.31 -9.09 -18.70
N LYS A 68 0.10 -7.84 -18.43
CA LYS A 68 -0.12 -6.71 -19.35
C LYS A 68 0.56 -6.88 -20.71
N THR A 69 1.56 -7.74 -20.77
CA THR A 69 2.38 -8.00 -21.95
C THR A 69 1.70 -8.93 -22.94
N ILE A 70 0.61 -9.59 -22.56
CA ILE A 70 -0.06 -10.60 -23.36
C ILE A 70 -1.47 -10.10 -23.70
N PHE A 71 -1.81 -10.12 -24.98
CA PHE A 71 -3.18 -9.89 -25.42
C PHE A 71 -4.02 -11.14 -25.13
N VAL A 72 -5.20 -10.94 -24.55
CA VAL A 72 -6.16 -12.01 -24.26
C VAL A 72 -7.54 -11.62 -24.76
N GLY A 73 -8.31 -12.60 -25.23
CA GLY A 73 -9.70 -12.38 -25.62
C GLY A 73 -10.58 -11.92 -24.44
N ILE A 74 -11.67 -11.23 -24.76
CA ILE A 74 -12.57 -10.64 -23.75
C ILE A 74 -13.15 -11.66 -22.76
N THR A 75 -13.43 -12.89 -23.21
CA THR A 75 -13.94 -13.96 -22.36
C THR A 75 -12.90 -14.39 -21.31
N THR A 76 -11.67 -14.62 -21.74
CA THR A 76 -10.54 -14.95 -20.85
C THR A 76 -10.25 -13.82 -19.87
N LEU A 77 -10.33 -12.56 -20.35
CA LEU A 77 -10.16 -11.39 -19.50
C LEU A 77 -11.21 -11.36 -18.39
N LYS A 78 -12.50 -11.54 -18.73
CA LYS A 78 -13.59 -11.58 -17.75
C LYS A 78 -13.37 -12.67 -16.71
N VAL A 79 -13.10 -13.90 -17.13
CA VAL A 79 -12.86 -15.04 -16.23
C VAL A 79 -11.65 -14.80 -15.32
N GLY A 80 -10.54 -14.30 -15.88
CA GLY A 80 -9.34 -14.00 -15.10
C GLY A 80 -9.56 -12.91 -14.05
N VAL A 81 -10.36 -11.88 -14.37
CA VAL A 81 -10.75 -10.84 -13.41
C VAL A 81 -11.67 -11.41 -12.33
N TYR A 82 -12.67 -12.23 -12.67
CA TYR A 82 -13.53 -12.87 -11.67
C TYR A 82 -12.72 -13.78 -10.74
N ASP A 83 -11.78 -14.56 -11.27
CA ASP A 83 -10.87 -15.36 -10.45
C ASP A 83 -10.05 -14.47 -9.50
N ALA A 84 -9.55 -13.31 -9.99
CA ALA A 84 -8.86 -12.28 -9.20
C ALA A 84 -9.70 -11.80 -8.02
N VAL A 85 -10.96 -11.47 -8.27
CA VAL A 85 -11.91 -11.02 -7.24
C VAL A 85 -12.12 -12.11 -6.17
N VAL A 86 -12.38 -13.35 -6.58
CA VAL A 86 -12.59 -14.46 -5.65
C VAL A 86 -11.36 -14.69 -4.78
N SER A 87 -10.18 -14.71 -5.40
CA SER A 87 -8.93 -14.99 -4.70
C SER A 87 -8.48 -13.86 -3.78
N PHE A 88 -8.79 -12.61 -4.12
CA PHE A 88 -8.50 -11.46 -3.26
C PHE A 88 -9.38 -11.48 -2.00
N ASN A 89 -10.67 -11.74 -2.15
CA ASN A 89 -11.64 -11.66 -1.05
C ASN A 89 -11.70 -12.92 -0.19
N LYS A 90 -11.61 -14.11 -0.80
CA LYS A 90 -11.81 -15.40 -0.13
C LYS A 90 -10.61 -16.35 -0.23
N GLY A 91 -9.50 -15.91 -0.81
CA GLY A 91 -8.35 -16.77 -1.05
C GLY A 91 -8.61 -17.82 -2.14
N ALA A 92 -7.67 -18.74 -2.30
CA ALA A 92 -7.78 -19.86 -3.22
C ALA A 92 -8.98 -20.77 -2.88
N LEU A 93 -9.32 -20.90 -1.59
CA LEU A 93 -10.50 -21.67 -1.15
C LEU A 93 -11.83 -21.12 -1.66
N GLY A 94 -11.91 -19.82 -1.94
CA GLY A 94 -13.10 -19.21 -2.53
C GLY A 94 -13.53 -19.89 -3.83
N LYS A 95 -12.58 -20.48 -4.58
CA LYS A 95 -12.84 -21.19 -5.84
C LYS A 95 -13.74 -22.41 -5.65
N LEU A 96 -13.70 -23.07 -4.48
CA LEU A 96 -14.58 -24.21 -4.18
C LEU A 96 -16.05 -23.82 -4.25
N SER A 97 -16.41 -22.62 -3.77
CA SER A 97 -17.79 -22.13 -3.84
C SER A 97 -18.25 -21.90 -5.27
N VAL A 98 -17.34 -21.44 -6.15
CA VAL A 98 -17.62 -21.25 -7.58
C VAL A 98 -17.80 -22.60 -8.27
N LEU A 99 -16.92 -23.57 -8.00
CA LEU A 99 -17.01 -24.91 -8.57
C LEU A 99 -18.32 -25.61 -8.18
N LYS A 100 -18.71 -25.53 -6.90
CA LYS A 100 -20.00 -26.06 -6.42
C LYS A 100 -21.19 -25.39 -7.11
N ALA A 101 -21.15 -24.08 -7.30
CA ALA A 101 -22.21 -23.35 -8.00
C ALA A 101 -22.31 -23.72 -9.50
N LEU A 102 -21.21 -24.21 -10.09
CA LEU A 102 -21.17 -24.75 -11.45
C LEU A 102 -21.57 -26.23 -11.53
N GLY A 103 -21.99 -26.84 -10.42
CA GLY A 103 -22.36 -28.26 -10.35
C GLY A 103 -21.17 -29.21 -10.34
N LEU A 104 -19.96 -28.73 -10.08
CA LEU A 104 -18.76 -29.56 -10.03
C LEU A 104 -18.51 -30.03 -8.60
N GLU A 105 -18.42 -31.35 -8.41
CA GLU A 105 -18.03 -31.92 -7.13
C GLU A 105 -16.53 -31.67 -6.86
N THR A 106 -16.24 -31.14 -5.68
CA THR A 106 -14.88 -30.85 -5.25
C THR A 106 -14.37 -31.98 -4.36
N SER A 107 -13.30 -32.65 -4.77
CA SER A 107 -12.69 -33.72 -3.95
C SER A 107 -11.96 -33.18 -2.72
N LYS A 108 -11.84 -33.99 -1.66
CA LYS A 108 -11.07 -33.64 -0.45
C LYS A 108 -9.62 -33.25 -0.75
N CYS A 109 -9.00 -33.88 -1.76
CA CYS A 109 -7.66 -33.55 -2.23
C CYS A 109 -7.58 -32.13 -2.81
N CYS A 110 -8.61 -31.72 -3.57
CA CYS A 110 -8.71 -30.36 -4.11
C CYS A 110 -8.79 -29.34 -2.97
N GLU A 111 -9.65 -29.58 -1.98
CA GLU A 111 -9.78 -28.70 -0.82
C GLU A 111 -8.46 -28.59 -0.05
N ALA A 112 -7.81 -29.72 0.24
CA ALA A 112 -6.53 -29.75 0.95
C ALA A 112 -5.45 -28.97 0.20
N ARG A 113 -5.38 -29.11 -1.14
CA ARG A 113 -4.42 -28.38 -1.97
C ARG A 113 -4.68 -26.87 -1.97
N LEU A 114 -5.94 -26.44 -2.07
CA LEU A 114 -6.29 -25.01 -2.02
C LEU A 114 -6.00 -24.42 -0.64
N ARG A 115 -6.24 -25.16 0.45
CA ARG A 115 -5.84 -24.75 1.81
C ARG A 115 -4.32 -24.56 1.92
N GLN A 116 -3.55 -25.48 1.33
CA GLN A 116 -2.09 -25.38 1.32
C GLN A 116 -1.62 -24.13 0.57
N ILE A 117 -2.21 -23.83 -0.60
CA ILE A 117 -1.88 -22.63 -1.38
C ILE A 117 -2.14 -21.36 -0.57
N ASP A 118 -3.29 -21.27 0.11
CA ASP A 118 -3.59 -20.12 0.97
C ASP A 118 -2.64 -20.02 2.17
N ARG A 119 -2.26 -21.14 2.78
CA ARG A 119 -1.28 -21.17 3.87
C ARG A 119 0.08 -20.62 3.41
N VAL A 120 0.60 -21.11 2.29
CA VAL A 120 1.88 -20.62 1.73
C VAL A 120 1.80 -19.13 1.41
N ARG A 121 0.69 -18.67 0.83
CA ARG A 121 0.47 -17.25 0.53
C ARG A 121 0.56 -16.36 1.78
N VAL A 122 -0.02 -16.79 2.90
CA VAL A 122 0.04 -16.05 4.18
C VAL A 122 1.47 -16.04 4.72
N GLN A 123 2.14 -17.20 4.74
CA GLN A 123 3.53 -17.30 5.20
C GLN A 123 4.48 -16.41 4.38
N GLU A 124 4.33 -16.37 3.05
CA GLU A 124 5.12 -15.49 2.19
C GLU A 124 4.85 -14.01 2.47
N ALA A 125 3.60 -13.64 2.77
CA ALA A 125 3.24 -12.28 3.10
C ALA A 125 3.89 -11.83 4.42
N GLU A 126 3.82 -12.68 5.46
CA GLU A 126 4.47 -12.43 6.75
C GLU A 126 6.00 -12.32 6.61
N LYS A 127 6.61 -13.23 5.84
CA LYS A 127 8.05 -13.18 5.54
C LYS A 127 8.46 -11.86 4.88
N LYS A 128 7.70 -11.39 3.90
CA LYS A 128 7.97 -10.10 3.22
C LYS A 128 7.89 -8.91 4.17
N VAL A 129 6.97 -8.92 5.13
CA VAL A 129 6.88 -7.87 6.16
C VAL A 129 8.16 -7.85 7.00
N LEU A 130 8.59 -9.03 7.48
CA LEU A 130 9.82 -9.17 8.26
C LEU A 130 11.06 -8.73 7.48
N ASP A 131 11.16 -9.08 6.20
CA ASP A 131 12.31 -8.72 5.35
C ASP A 131 12.40 -7.21 5.11
N VAL A 132 11.25 -6.53 4.95
CA VAL A 132 11.19 -5.06 4.87
C VAL A 132 11.70 -4.43 6.17
N GLU A 133 11.27 -4.94 7.32
CA GLU A 133 11.76 -4.43 8.61
C GLU A 133 13.25 -4.67 8.82
N LYS A 134 13.75 -5.87 8.50
CA LYS A 134 15.18 -6.20 8.55
C LYS A 134 15.98 -5.26 7.66
N SER A 135 15.50 -4.98 6.46
CA SER A 135 16.17 -4.08 5.50
C SER A 135 16.23 -2.64 6.02
N LYS A 136 15.12 -2.12 6.60
CA LYS A 136 15.09 -0.81 7.27
C LYS A 136 16.07 -0.73 8.43
N ARG A 137 16.11 -1.77 9.29
CA ARG A 137 17.07 -1.86 10.40
C ARG A 137 18.52 -1.84 9.91
N LYS A 138 18.83 -2.59 8.83
CA LYS A 138 20.16 -2.63 8.22
C LYS A 138 20.58 -1.26 7.65
N GLN A 139 19.68 -0.57 6.95
CA GLN A 139 19.94 0.78 6.44
C GLN A 139 20.22 1.79 7.57
N LYS A 140 19.44 1.76 8.67
CA LYS A 140 19.67 2.65 9.82
C LYS A 140 21.05 2.43 10.45
N ARG A 141 21.49 1.15 10.57
CA ARG A 141 22.84 0.81 11.05
C ARG A 141 23.93 1.32 10.10
N GLN A 142 23.77 1.13 8.79
CA GLN A 142 24.73 1.63 7.80
C GLN A 142 24.82 3.17 7.79
N GLY A 143 23.68 3.86 7.94
CA GLY A 143 23.65 5.33 8.02
C GLY A 143 24.36 5.89 9.26
N LYS A 144 24.26 5.22 10.42
CA LYS A 144 25.04 5.58 11.61
C LYS A 144 26.55 5.43 11.38
N ARG A 145 26.99 4.27 10.86
CA ARG A 145 28.41 4.03 10.55
C ARG A 145 28.98 5.09 9.61
N LYS A 146 28.26 5.46 8.55
CA LYS A 146 28.69 6.53 7.63
C LYS A 146 28.82 7.89 8.31
N LYS A 147 27.92 8.24 9.24
CA LYS A 147 28.00 9.49 10.00
C LYS A 147 29.18 9.48 10.97
N ASP A 148 29.42 8.36 11.65
CA ASP A 148 30.55 8.20 12.57
C ASP A 148 31.89 8.28 11.82
N ASP A 149 31.97 7.75 10.58
CA ASP A 149 33.16 7.86 9.73
C ASP A 149 33.38 9.30 9.20
N THR A 150 32.30 10.05 8.93
CA THR A 150 32.40 11.44 8.42
C THR A 150 32.75 12.43 9.54
N GLY A 151 32.19 12.25 10.74
CA GLY A 151 32.52 13.09 11.91
C GLY A 151 33.96 12.92 12.39
N LYS A 152 34.52 11.71 12.24
CA LYS A 152 35.94 11.49 12.54
C LYS A 152 36.87 12.25 11.59
N HIS A 153 36.50 12.48 10.33
CA HIS A 153 37.36 13.20 9.39
C HIS A 153 37.45 14.71 9.68
N THR A 154 36.39 15.31 10.22
CA THR A 154 36.37 16.75 10.54
C THR A 154 37.12 17.10 11.82
N ASP A 155 37.32 16.14 12.73
CA ASP A 155 38.01 16.37 14.01
C ASP A 155 39.56 16.37 13.88
N TYR A 156 40.11 15.96 12.73
CA TYR A 156 41.56 15.98 12.45
C TYR A 156 42.03 17.19 11.62
N GLU A 157 41.10 18.07 11.21
CA GLU A 157 41.39 19.26 10.38
C GLU A 157 41.23 20.59 11.15
N ALA A 158 41.04 20.55 12.48
CA ALA A 158 40.91 21.73 13.36
C ALA A 158 42.15 21.95 14.25
#